data_AF-A0A2J8XQ78-F1
#
_entry.id   AF-A0A2J8XQ78-F1
#
_cell.length_a   1.000
_cell.length_b   1.000
_cell.length_c   1.000
_cell.angle_alpha   90.00
_cell.angle_beta   90.00
_cell.angle_gamma   90.00
#
_symmetry.space_group_name_H-M   'P 1'
#
loop_
_entity.id
_entity.type
_entity.pdbx_description
1 polymer ?
#
loop_
_entity_poly.entity_id
_entity_poly.type
_entity_poly.pdbx_seq_one_letter_code
_entity_poly.pdbx_strand_id
1 'polypeptide(L)'
;MNMSVLTLQEYEFEKQFNENEAIQWMQENWKKSFLFSALYAAFIFGGRHLMNKRAKFELRKPLVLWSLTLAVFSIFGALRTGAYMVYILMTKGLKQSVCDQGFYNGPV
;
A
#
# COMPACT_ATOMS: atom_id res chain seq x y z
N MET A 1 -30.43 2.99 0.45
CA MET A 1 -29.19 3.57 -0.09
C MET A 1 -28.06 2.61 0.24
N ASN A 2 -27.51 1.92 -0.76
CA ASN A 2 -26.62 0.77 -0.55
C ASN A 2 -25.19 1.22 -0.19
N MET A 3 -24.60 0.56 0.80
CA MET A 3 -23.22 0.74 1.29
C MET A 3 -22.17 0.79 0.17
N SER A 4 -22.41 0.08 -0.94
CA SER A 4 -21.54 0.02 -2.12
C SER A 4 -21.43 1.32 -2.91
N VAL A 5 -22.40 2.23 -2.83
CA VAL A 5 -22.37 3.52 -3.53
C VAL A 5 -21.47 4.52 -2.79
N LEU A 6 -21.48 4.47 -1.45
CA LEU A 6 -20.61 5.30 -0.60
C LEU A 6 -19.13 4.93 -0.73
N THR A 7 -18.81 3.66 -1.00
CA THR A 7 -17.42 3.21 -1.19
C THR A 7 -16.81 3.55 -2.56
N LEU A 8 -17.65 3.93 -3.53
CA LEU A 8 -17.22 4.34 -4.86
C LEU A 8 -17.06 5.84 -5.01
N GLN A 9 -17.63 6.63 -4.11
CA GLN A 9 -17.49 8.08 -4.14
C GLN A 9 -16.05 8.45 -3.77
N GLU A 10 -15.36 9.16 -4.66
CA GLU A 10 -14.04 9.72 -4.39
C GLU A 10 -14.10 10.65 -3.18
N TYR A 11 -13.10 10.51 -2.31
CA TYR A 11 -12.84 11.52 -1.30
C TYR A 11 -12.19 12.75 -1.92
N GLU A 12 -12.43 13.93 -1.36
CA GLU A 12 -11.85 15.19 -1.86
C GLU A 12 -10.30 15.17 -1.88
N PHE A 13 -9.67 14.42 -0.98
CA PHE A 13 -8.21 14.27 -0.98
C PHE A 13 -7.70 13.37 -2.12
N GLU A 14 -8.51 12.45 -2.64
CA GLU A 14 -8.14 11.58 -3.76
C GLU A 14 -8.12 12.40 -5.06
N LYS A 15 -9.06 13.32 -5.24
CA LYS A 15 -9.11 14.25 -6.39
C LYS A 15 -7.93 15.22 -6.47
N GLN A 16 -7.37 15.56 -5.32
CA GLN A 16 -6.21 16.46 -5.26
C GLN A 16 -4.88 15.74 -5.57
N PHE A 17 -4.89 14.41 -5.70
CA PHE A 17 -3.69 13.64 -5.98
C PHE A 17 -3.35 13.66 -7.48
N ASN A 18 -2.20 14.24 -7.82
CA ASN A 18 -1.72 14.29 -9.19
C ASN A 18 -0.96 13.01 -9.56
N GLU A 19 -1.67 12.05 -10.15
CA GLU A 19 -1.11 10.74 -10.54
C GLU A 19 0.09 10.87 -11.48
N ASN A 20 0.03 11.78 -12.46
CA ASN A 20 1.10 11.98 -13.44
C ASN A 20 2.40 12.45 -12.79
N GLU A 21 2.29 13.36 -11.84
CA GLU A 21 3.42 13.89 -11.09
C GLU A 21 4.04 12.82 -10.19
N ALA A 22 3.21 12.01 -9.51
CA ALA A 22 3.67 10.89 -8.70
C ALA A 22 4.41 9.83 -9.53
N ILE A 23 3.89 9.51 -10.72
CA ILE A 23 4.51 8.56 -11.65
C ILE A 23 5.85 9.12 -12.17
N GLN A 24 5.90 10.38 -12.61
CA GLN A 24 7.14 11.02 -13.04
C GLN A 24 8.18 11.04 -11.91
N TRP A 25 7.77 11.42 -10.71
CA TRP A 25 8.65 11.43 -9.55
C TRP A 25 9.25 10.04 -9.27
N MET A 26 8.42 8.99 -9.34
CA MET A 26 8.88 7.61 -9.18
C MET A 26 9.84 7.19 -10.30
N GLN A 27 9.59 7.57 -11.55
CA GLN A 27 10.46 7.29 -12.69
C GLN A 27 11.79 8.05 -12.65
N GLU A 28 11.85 9.20 -12.00
CA GLU A 28 13.11 9.93 -11.79
C GLU A 28 13.91 9.34 -10.62
N ASN A 29 13.21 8.89 -9.57
CA ASN A 29 13.82 8.49 -8.30
C ASN A 29 13.92 6.99 -8.07
N TRP A 30 13.51 6.13 -9.02
CA TRP A 30 13.51 4.66 -8.83
C TRP A 30 14.85 4.08 -8.33
N LYS A 31 15.98 4.68 -8.73
CA LYS A 31 17.33 4.27 -8.28
C LYS A 31 17.53 4.46 -6.78
N LYS A 32 16.84 5.42 -6.17
CA LYS A 32 16.87 5.65 -4.71
C LYS A 32 16.33 4.46 -3.94
N SER A 33 15.34 3.74 -4.47
CA SER A 33 14.80 2.52 -3.84
C SER A 33 15.87 1.43 -3.68
N PHE A 34 16.77 1.29 -4.66
CA PHE A 34 17.90 0.37 -4.56
C PHE A 34 18.87 0.80 -3.47
N LEU A 35 19.16 2.10 -3.36
CA LEU A 35 20.01 2.64 -2.30
C LEU A 35 19.42 2.36 -0.92
N PHE A 36 18.13 2.64 -0.71
CA PHE A 36 17.46 2.36 0.57
C PHE A 36 17.43 0.86 0.89
N SER A 37 17.23 0.00 -0.11
CA SER A 37 17.25 -1.46 0.07
C SER A 37 18.63 -1.97 0.48
N ALA A 38 19.69 -1.47 -0.16
CA ALA A 38 21.07 -1.81 0.19
C ALA A 38 21.43 -1.31 1.60
N LEU A 39 21.04 -0.08 1.95
CA LEU A 39 21.21 0.47 3.29
C LEU A 39 20.48 -0.37 4.34
N TYR A 40 19.22 -0.75 4.08
CA TYR A 40 18.44 -1.60 4.97
C TYR A 40 19.13 -2.95 5.23
N ALA A 41 19.64 -3.61 4.17
CA ALA A 41 20.41 -4.84 4.32
C ALA A 41 21.68 -4.62 5.15
N ALA A 42 22.44 -3.55 4.88
CA ALA A 42 23.63 -3.20 5.65
C ALA A 42 23.32 -2.97 7.13
N PHE A 43 22.21 -2.29 7.46
CA PHE A 43 21.74 -2.10 8.83
C PHE A 43 21.36 -3.42 9.50
N ILE A 44 20.72 -4.36 8.80
CA ILE A 44 20.40 -5.69 9.36
C ILE A 44 21.68 -6.44 9.71
N PHE A 45 22.62 -6.55 8.76
CA PHE A 45 23.86 -7.30 8.99
C PHE A 45 24.74 -6.64 10.05
N GLY A 46 24.90 -5.32 9.99
CA GLY A 46 25.64 -4.54 10.97
C GLY A 46 25.00 -4.60 12.37
N GLY A 47 23.69 -4.43 12.44
CA GLY A 47 22.91 -4.55 13.68
C GLY A 47 23.05 -5.93 14.31
N ARG A 48 23.00 -7.00 13.50
CA ARG A 48 23.21 -8.38 13.96
C ARG A 48 24.61 -8.59 14.54
N HIS A 49 25.65 -8.07 13.90
CA HIS A 49 27.02 -8.16 14.42
C HIS A 49 27.19 -7.42 15.75
N LEU A 50 26.59 -6.24 15.88
CA LEU A 50 26.62 -5.45 17.12
C LEU A 50 25.81 -6.09 18.26
N MET A 51 24.66 -6.70 17.94
CA MET A 51 23.80 -7.35 18.93
C MET A 51 24.34 -8.70 19.43
N ASN A 52 25.32 -9.32 18.74
CA ASN A 52 25.93 -10.57 19.22
C ASN A 52 26.58 -10.45 20.61
N LYS A 53 26.96 -9.23 21.04
CA LYS A 53 27.56 -8.97 22.37
C LYS A 53 26.59 -8.33 23.37
N ARG A 54 25.31 -8.15 23.02
CA ARG A 54 24.31 -7.43 23.83
C ARG A 54 23.12 -8.34 24.19
N ALA A 55 22.45 -8.04 25.30
CA ALA A 55 21.21 -8.72 25.68
C ALA A 55 20.07 -8.40 24.69
N LYS A 56 19.15 -9.35 24.53
CA LYS A 56 17.98 -9.21 23.65
C LYS A 56 17.07 -8.09 24.15
N PHE A 57 16.59 -7.26 23.24
CA PHE A 57 15.60 -6.23 23.56
C PHE A 57 14.18 -6.82 23.55
N GLU A 58 13.36 -6.44 24.53
CA GLU A 58 11.93 -6.81 24.58
C GLU A 58 11.10 -5.90 23.65
N LEU A 59 11.12 -6.19 22.35
CA LEU A 59 10.36 -5.42 21.34
C LEU A 59 8.89 -5.87 21.22
N ARG A 60 8.37 -6.70 22.10
CA ARG A 60 6.99 -7.23 21.99
C ARG A 60 5.95 -6.12 21.93
N LYS A 61 6.02 -5.12 22.81
CA LYS A 61 5.07 -3.99 22.82
C LYS A 61 5.11 -3.16 21.53
N PRO A 62 6.29 -2.70 21.05
CA PRO A 62 6.35 -1.96 19.80
C PRO A 62 6.00 -2.82 18.57
N LEU A 63 6.34 -4.11 18.55
CA LEU A 63 5.92 -5.02 17.46
C LEU A 63 4.40 -5.14 17.39
N VAL A 64 3.73 -5.31 18.52
CA VAL A 64 2.26 -5.39 18.56
C VAL A 64 1.64 -4.08 18.07
N LEU A 65 2.15 -2.92 18.51
CA LEU A 65 1.67 -1.63 18.03
C LEU A 65 1.86 -1.49 16.52
N TRP A 66 3.02 -1.88 16.00
CA TRP A 66 3.32 -1.84 14.57
C TRP A 66 2.38 -2.75 13.75
N SER A 67 2.19 -3.99 14.20
CA SER A 67 1.28 -4.94 13.55
C SER A 67 -0.17 -4.46 13.58
N LEU A 68 -0.62 -3.83 14.67
CA LEU A 68 -1.97 -3.26 14.76
C LEU A 68 -2.16 -2.11 13.77
N THR A 69 -1.20 -1.19 13.67
CA THR A 69 -1.24 -0.08 12.69
C THR A 69 -1.31 -0.62 11.26
N LEU A 70 -0.48 -1.61 10.92
CA LEU A 70 -0.51 -2.25 9.60
C LEU A 70 -1.84 -2.97 9.32
N ALA A 71 -2.42 -3.64 10.32
CA ALA A 71 -3.71 -4.32 10.18
C ALA A 71 -4.84 -3.31 9.93
N VAL A 72 -4.89 -2.21 10.67
CA VAL A 72 -5.87 -1.14 10.47
C VAL A 72 -5.75 -0.56 9.06
N PHE A 73 -4.52 -0.21 8.63
CA PHE A 73 -4.26 0.28 7.28
C PHE A 73 -4.71 -0.72 6.20
N SER A 74 -4.41 -2.01 6.39
CA SER A 74 -4.80 -3.07 5.47
C SER A 74 -6.31 -3.24 5.35
N ILE A 75 -7.05 -3.15 6.47
CA ILE A 75 -8.52 -3.23 6.45
C ILE A 75 -9.11 -2.06 5.66
N PHE A 76 -8.64 -0.83 5.90
CA PHE A 76 -9.10 0.34 5.15
C PHE A 76 -8.85 0.21 3.64
N GLY A 77 -7.65 -0.21 3.24
CA GLY A 77 -7.32 -0.48 1.84
C GLY A 77 -8.19 -1.57 1.22
N ALA A 78 -8.39 -2.69 1.93
CA ALA A 78 -9.21 -3.79 1.47
C ALA A 78 -10.69 -3.40 1.30
N LEU A 79 -11.24 -2.58 2.20
CA LEU A 79 -12.62 -2.09 2.06
C LEU A 79 -12.77 -1.18 0.84
N ARG A 80 -11.83 -0.26 0.61
CA ARG A 80 -11.88 0.68 -0.54
C ARG A 80 -11.66 -0.05 -1.88
N THR A 81 -10.54 -0.75 -2.04
CA THR A 81 -10.19 -1.44 -3.28
C THR A 81 -11.09 -2.65 -3.52
N GLY A 82 -11.45 -3.38 -2.47
CA GLY A 82 -12.30 -4.57 -2.56
C GLY A 82 -13.74 -4.23 -2.99
N ALA A 83 -14.31 -3.12 -2.48
CA ALA A 83 -15.63 -2.67 -2.93
C ALA A 83 -15.65 -2.29 -4.43
N TYR A 84 -14.60 -1.61 -4.91
CA TYR A 84 -14.43 -1.31 -6.33
C TYR A 84 -14.31 -2.58 -7.18
N MET A 85 -13.50 -3.53 -6.74
CA MET A 85 -13.32 -4.82 -7.42
C MET A 85 -14.62 -5.62 -7.48
N VAL A 86 -15.38 -5.71 -6.38
CA VAL A 86 -16.69 -6.40 -6.35
C VAL A 86 -17.69 -5.72 -7.28
N TYR A 87 -17.70 -4.37 -7.33
CA TYR A 87 -18.56 -3.63 -8.25
C TYR A 87 -18.25 -3.95 -9.72
N ILE A 88 -16.98 -3.93 -10.12
CA ILE A 88 -16.57 -4.27 -11.50
C ILE A 88 -16.95 -5.71 -11.84
N LEU A 89 -16.70 -6.65 -10.91
CA LEU A 89 -17.02 -8.06 -11.11
C LEU A 89 -18.53 -8.29 -11.31
N MET A 90 -19.36 -7.60 -10.52
CA MET A 90 -20.83 -7.70 -10.59
C MET A 90 -21.40 -7.01 -11.84
N THR A 91 -20.81 -5.91 -12.33
CA THR A 91 -21.37 -5.10 -13.42
C THR A 91 -20.78 -5.37 -14.79
N LYS A 92 -19.48 -5.68 -14.90
CA LYS A 92 -18.76 -5.88 -16.17
C LYS A 92 -18.33 -7.33 -16.41
N GLY A 93 -18.44 -8.20 -15.40
CA GLY A 93 -18.07 -9.61 -15.48
C GLY A 93 -16.55 -9.87 -15.45
N LEU A 94 -16.17 -11.12 -15.17
CA LEU A 94 -14.77 -11.55 -14.98
C LEU A 94 -13.87 -11.34 -16.21
N LYS A 95 -14.41 -11.50 -17.41
CA LYS A 95 -13.63 -11.38 -18.66
C LYS A 95 -13.14 -9.95 -18.86
N GLN A 96 -13.97 -8.96 -18.54
CA GLN A 96 -13.63 -7.56 -18.71
C GLN A 96 -12.76 -7.04 -17.55
N SER A 97 -12.94 -7.54 -16.32
CA SER A 97 -12.08 -7.15 -15.18
C SER A 97 -10.62 -7.60 -15.33
N VAL A 98 -10.35 -8.67 -16.09
CA VAL A 98 -8.99 -9.19 -16.30
C VAL A 98 -8.33 -8.62 -17.56
N CYS A 99 -9.11 -8.35 -18.60
CA CYS A 99 -8.59 -7.87 -19.89
C CYS A 99 -8.56 -6.34 -20.02
N ASP A 100 -9.24 -5.60 -19.14
CA ASP A 100 -9.26 -4.14 -19.14
C ASP A 100 -8.27 -3.59 -18.11
N GLN A 101 -7.34 -2.73 -18.56
CA GLN A 101 -6.41 -2.02 -17.68
C GLN A 101 -7.06 -0.81 -16.99
N GLY A 102 -8.38 -0.61 -17.11
CA GLY A 102 -9.13 0.46 -16.44
C GLY A 102 -8.95 0.54 -14.91
N PHE A 103 -8.42 -0.50 -14.26
CA PHE A 103 -7.98 -0.43 -12.86
C PHE A 103 -6.84 0.58 -12.62
N TYR A 104 -5.92 0.74 -13.59
CA TYR A 104 -4.78 1.67 -13.53
C TYR A 104 -5.15 3.13 -13.80
N ASN A 105 -6.33 3.39 -14.37
CA ASN A 105 -6.84 4.74 -14.64
C ASN A 105 -7.82 5.23 -13.57
N GLY A 106 -7.94 4.47 -12.46
CA GLY A 106 -8.78 4.81 -11.31
C GLY A 106 -10.30 4.77 -11.59
N PRO A 107 -11.13 4.52 -10.55
CA PRO A 107 -12.42 5.18 -10.52
C PRO A 107 -12.16 6.63 -10.15
N VAL A 108 -12.47 7.55 -11.07
CA VAL A 108 -12.97 8.84 -10.60
C VAL A 108 -14.39 8.71 -10.05
#